data_AF-A0A2D8BC10-F1
#
_entry.id   AF-A0A2D8BC10-F1
#
_cell.length_a   1.000
_cell.length_b   1.000
_cell.length_c   1.000
_cell.angle_alpha   90.00
_cell.angle_beta   90.00
_cell.angle_gamma   90.00
#
_symmetry.space_group_name_H-M   'P 1'
#
loop_
_entity.id
_entity.type
_entity.pdbx_description
1 polymer ?
#
loop_
_entity_poly.entity_id
_entity_poly.type
_entity_poly.pdbx_seq_one_letter_code
_entity_poly.pdbx_strand_id
1 'polypeptide(L)'
;MKKRLPLFFLAGACFLAAASGAQAQALDCRVVEAIGNAMRAEVIAAIDSDIAGDEIEISRRKTLNLLGVEDVTFTGCKLRAKVLVDLERKVRRDASGHAWVTGTVQSYGLSPQPWVCLDRKPRVDKVELKNTANLGERIYARIARRTMAPDRCFPVGVAPSP
;
A
#
# COMPACT_ATOMS: atom_id res chain seq x y z
N MET A 1 73.59 -20.19 31.31
CA MET A 1 73.11 -20.56 29.95
C MET A 1 71.72 -19.94 29.79
N LYS A 2 71.56 -18.78 29.13
CA LYS A 2 71.24 -18.60 27.68
C LYS A 2 70.00 -19.38 27.23
N LYS A 3 68.88 -18.65 27.03
CA LYS A 3 67.88 -18.71 25.91
C LYS A 3 66.59 -18.03 26.37
N ARG A 4 66.39 -16.73 26.08
CA ARG A 4 65.77 -16.14 24.88
C ARG A 4 64.28 -16.51 24.70
N LEU A 5 63.41 -15.52 24.98
CA LEU A 5 62.10 -15.24 24.32
C LEU A 5 62.22 -15.42 22.77
N PRO A 6 61.14 -15.61 21.96
CA PRO A 6 59.98 -14.69 21.96
C PRO A 6 58.64 -15.15 21.29
N LEU A 7 57.73 -14.16 21.22
CA LEU A 7 56.87 -13.77 20.07
C LEU A 7 55.42 -14.33 19.96
N PHE A 8 54.52 -13.42 20.34
CA PHE A 8 53.17 -13.21 19.82
C PHE A 8 53.03 -13.46 18.31
N PHE A 9 51.98 -14.20 17.94
CA PHE A 9 51.36 -14.15 16.60
C PHE A 9 49.85 -13.92 16.76
N LEU A 10 49.46 -12.65 16.75
CA LEU A 10 48.08 -12.20 16.64
C LEU A 10 47.78 -12.07 15.14
N ALA A 11 47.29 -13.15 14.53
CA ALA A 11 46.78 -13.13 13.16
C ALA A 11 45.35 -12.60 13.19
N GLY A 12 45.21 -11.27 13.17
CA GLY A 12 43.93 -10.60 13.02
C GLY A 12 43.39 -10.78 11.60
N ALA A 13 42.31 -11.55 11.48
CA ALA A 13 41.56 -11.69 10.24
C ALA A 13 40.93 -10.34 9.86
N CYS A 14 41.44 -9.71 8.80
CA CYS A 14 40.73 -8.64 8.10
C CYS A 14 39.49 -9.22 7.41
N PHE A 15 38.35 -9.20 8.10
CA PHE A 15 37.05 -9.35 7.47
C PHE A 15 36.78 -8.08 6.66
N LEU A 16 37.10 -8.12 5.37
CA LEU A 16 36.59 -7.18 4.38
C LEU A 16 35.07 -7.39 4.28
N ALA A 17 34.32 -6.66 5.10
CA ALA A 17 32.89 -6.51 4.93
C ALA A 17 32.65 -5.73 3.63
N ALA A 18 32.39 -6.44 2.53
CA ALA A 18 31.83 -5.86 1.33
C ALA A 18 30.43 -5.35 1.66
N ALA A 19 30.35 -4.08 2.05
CA ALA A 19 29.09 -3.36 2.15
C ALA A 19 28.58 -3.11 0.72
N SER A 20 27.89 -4.11 0.16
CA SER A 20 27.06 -3.94 -1.02
C SER A 20 25.90 -3.02 -0.66
N GLY A 21 26.10 -1.72 -0.83
CA GLY A 21 25.03 -0.73 -0.79
C GLY A 21 24.02 -1.05 -1.88
N ALA A 22 22.83 -1.49 -1.48
CA ALA A 22 21.68 -1.57 -2.36
C ALA A 22 21.43 -0.17 -2.93
N GLN A 23 21.87 0.07 -4.17
CA GLN A 23 21.51 1.27 -4.90
C GLN A 23 20.03 1.15 -5.22
N ALA A 24 19.19 1.87 -4.47
CA ALA A 24 17.79 2.04 -4.80
C ALA A 24 17.73 2.71 -6.18
N GLN A 25 17.43 1.91 -7.21
CA GLN A 25 17.21 2.43 -8.56
C GLN A 25 16.10 3.47 -8.48
N ALA A 26 16.35 4.66 -9.05
CA ALA A 26 15.35 5.70 -9.11
C ALA A 26 14.15 5.18 -9.92
N LEU A 27 12.95 5.23 -9.34
CA LEU A 27 11.74 4.76 -10.00
C LEU A 27 11.41 5.65 -11.20
N ASP A 28 11.20 5.05 -12.37
CA ASP A 28 10.64 5.76 -13.51
C ASP A 28 9.12 5.91 -13.33
N CYS A 29 8.72 7.06 -12.76
CA CYS A 29 7.32 7.35 -12.48
C CYS A 29 6.44 7.47 -13.73
N ARG A 30 7.01 7.72 -14.92
CA ARG A 30 6.23 7.75 -16.17
C ARG A 30 5.84 6.33 -16.59
N VAL A 31 6.75 5.39 -16.43
CA VAL A 31 6.49 3.96 -16.69
C VAL A 31 5.46 3.42 -15.71
N VAL A 32 5.59 3.74 -14.41
CA VAL A 32 4.61 3.36 -13.38
C VAL A 32 3.22 3.91 -13.70
N GLU A 33 3.12 5.19 -14.08
CA GLU A 33 1.86 5.80 -14.47
C GLU A 33 1.22 5.11 -15.67
N ALA A 34 2.01 4.86 -16.73
CA ALA A 34 1.51 4.23 -17.95
C ALA A 34 1.00 2.80 -17.68
N ILE A 35 1.78 1.98 -16.96
CA ILE A 35 1.41 0.59 -16.65
C ILE A 35 0.23 0.56 -15.69
N GLY A 36 0.29 1.33 -14.60
CA GLY A 36 -0.76 1.34 -13.59
C GLY A 36 -2.11 1.78 -14.15
N ASN A 37 -2.12 2.77 -15.04
CA ASN A 37 -3.36 3.21 -15.69
C ASN A 37 -3.84 2.24 -16.79
N ALA A 38 -2.92 1.61 -17.54
CA ALA A 38 -3.29 0.57 -18.51
C ALA A 38 -3.95 -0.64 -17.85
N MET A 39 -3.65 -0.89 -16.57
CA MET A 39 -4.07 -2.08 -15.82
C MET A 39 -4.98 -1.75 -14.64
N ARG A 40 -5.69 -0.62 -14.77
CA ARG A 40 -6.60 -0.09 -13.75
C ARG A 40 -7.64 -1.12 -13.31
N ALA A 41 -8.17 -1.92 -14.23
CA ALA A 41 -9.23 -2.89 -13.92
C ALA A 41 -8.73 -4.02 -13.02
N GLU A 42 -7.54 -4.54 -13.27
CA GLU A 42 -6.91 -5.61 -12.50
C GLU A 42 -6.53 -5.12 -11.09
N VAL A 43 -6.02 -3.89 -11.00
CA VAL A 43 -5.71 -3.28 -9.70
C VAL A 43 -6.99 -3.03 -8.90
N ILE A 44 -8.06 -2.55 -9.55
CA ILE A 44 -9.38 -2.44 -8.91
C ILE A 44 -9.83 -3.80 -8.41
N ALA A 45 -9.85 -4.84 -9.24
CA ALA A 45 -10.30 -6.17 -8.86
C ALA A 45 -9.47 -6.77 -7.72
N ALA A 46 -8.14 -6.58 -7.73
CA ALA A 46 -7.26 -7.03 -6.66
C ALA A 46 -7.62 -6.34 -5.33
N ILE A 47 -7.71 -5.00 -5.32
CA ILE A 47 -8.08 -4.27 -4.10
C ILE A 47 -9.49 -4.63 -3.65
N ASP A 48 -10.44 -4.73 -4.58
CA ASP A 48 -11.84 -5.01 -4.30
C ASP A 48 -12.02 -6.39 -3.65
N SER A 49 -11.34 -7.42 -4.19
CA SER A 49 -11.35 -8.78 -3.63
C SER A 49 -10.84 -8.84 -2.18
N ASP A 50 -10.03 -7.86 -1.78
CA ASP A 50 -9.45 -7.78 -0.46
C ASP A 50 -10.29 -7.00 0.56
N ILE A 51 -11.16 -6.09 0.09
CA ILE A 51 -11.89 -5.17 0.99
C ILE A 51 -13.41 -5.29 0.89
N ALA A 52 -13.95 -5.96 -0.12
CA ALA A 52 -15.39 -6.06 -0.31
C ALA A 52 -16.03 -6.78 0.90
N GLY A 53 -16.94 -6.08 1.58
CA GLY A 53 -17.62 -6.59 2.76
C GLY A 53 -16.87 -6.40 4.07
N ASP A 54 -15.73 -5.70 4.08
CA ASP A 54 -15.03 -5.36 5.31
C ASP A 54 -15.82 -4.33 6.12
N GLU A 55 -16.02 -4.63 7.40
CA GLU A 55 -16.67 -3.75 8.37
C GLU A 55 -15.65 -3.09 9.30
N ILE A 56 -15.84 -1.79 9.53
CA ILE A 56 -15.04 -0.98 10.43
C ILE A 56 -15.95 -0.41 11.52
N GLU A 57 -15.89 -0.99 12.72
CA GLU A 57 -16.58 -0.40 13.86
C GLU A 57 -15.95 0.96 14.22
N ILE A 58 -16.77 2.02 14.11
CA ILE A 58 -16.43 3.38 14.55
C ILE A 58 -16.85 3.57 16.01
N SER A 59 -18.03 3.06 16.36
CA SER A 59 -18.58 3.07 17.71
C SER A 59 -19.68 2.02 17.81
N ARG A 60 -20.15 1.71 19.03
CA ARG A 60 -21.28 0.78 19.27
C ARG A 60 -22.57 1.05 18.47
N ARG A 61 -22.70 2.25 17.89
CA ARG A 61 -23.87 2.71 17.12
C ARG A 61 -23.56 3.06 15.66
N LYS A 62 -22.31 2.89 15.21
CA LYS A 62 -21.87 3.26 13.86
C LYS A 62 -20.84 2.26 13.32
N THR A 63 -21.13 1.70 12.16
CA THR A 63 -20.24 0.80 11.43
C THR A 63 -20.02 1.37 10.04
N LEU A 64 -18.76 1.43 9.60
CA LEU A 64 -18.42 1.83 8.24
C LEU A 64 -18.12 0.57 7.43
N ASN A 65 -18.86 0.37 6.36
CA ASN A 65 -18.75 -0.75 5.46
C ASN A 65 -17.96 -0.30 4.23
N LEU A 66 -16.93 -1.05 3.86
CA LEU A 66 -16.21 -0.87 2.60
C LEU A 66 -16.93 -1.69 1.53
N LEU A 67 -17.62 -1.01 0.63
CA LEU A 67 -18.46 -1.67 -0.39
C LEU A 67 -17.65 -2.08 -1.62
N GLY A 68 -16.55 -1.39 -1.88
CA GLY A 68 -15.62 -1.74 -2.94
C GLY A 68 -14.83 -0.57 -3.50
N VAL A 69 -14.06 -0.82 -4.56
CA VAL A 69 -13.29 0.20 -5.28
C VAL A 69 -13.96 0.57 -6.59
N GLU A 70 -14.28 1.85 -6.76
CA GLU A 70 -14.91 2.37 -7.97
C GLU A 70 -13.87 2.77 -9.04
N ASP A 71 -12.73 3.30 -8.59
CA ASP A 71 -11.72 3.85 -9.46
C ASP A 71 -10.33 3.74 -8.84
N VAL A 72 -9.32 3.54 -9.70
CA VAL A 72 -7.90 3.66 -9.38
C VAL A 72 -7.24 4.50 -10.47
N THR A 73 -6.42 5.46 -10.05
CA THR A 73 -5.64 6.29 -10.96
C THR A 73 -4.19 6.34 -10.49
N PHE A 74 -3.26 6.24 -11.42
CA PHE A 74 -1.85 6.49 -11.19
C PHE A 74 -1.47 7.87 -11.72
N THR A 75 -0.68 8.62 -10.96
CA THR A 75 -0.11 9.90 -11.34
C THR A 75 1.34 9.94 -10.86
N GLY A 76 2.28 9.81 -11.79
CA GLY A 76 3.65 9.44 -11.52
C GLY A 76 3.73 8.16 -10.69
N CYS A 77 4.51 8.18 -9.62
CA CYS A 77 4.63 7.07 -8.68
C CYS A 77 3.56 7.07 -7.57
N LYS A 78 2.42 7.73 -7.76
CA LYS A 78 1.33 7.75 -6.76
C LYS A 78 0.12 7.03 -7.31
N LEU A 79 -0.45 6.14 -6.49
CA LEU A 79 -1.72 5.48 -6.75
C LEU A 79 -2.78 6.17 -5.90
N ARG A 80 -3.92 6.53 -6.50
CA ARG A 80 -5.10 7.04 -5.83
C ARG A 80 -6.29 6.13 -6.11
N ALA A 81 -6.91 5.60 -5.07
CA ALA A 81 -8.12 4.79 -5.16
C ALA A 81 -9.33 5.56 -4.63
N LYS A 82 -10.45 5.48 -5.36
CA LYS A 82 -11.77 5.94 -4.94
C LYS A 82 -12.55 4.73 -4.45
N VAL A 83 -12.85 4.71 -3.15
CA VAL A 83 -13.50 3.62 -2.46
C VAL A 83 -14.93 4.01 -2.15
N LEU A 84 -15.88 3.15 -2.50
CA LEU A 84 -17.27 3.28 -2.11
C LEU A 84 -17.43 2.83 -0.66
N VAL A 85 -18.06 3.67 0.15
CA VAL A 85 -18.27 3.41 1.58
C VAL A 85 -19.72 3.65 1.97
N ASP A 86 -20.19 2.87 2.93
CA ASP A 86 -21.47 3.07 3.59
C ASP A 86 -21.28 3.16 5.10
N LEU A 87 -22.07 4.02 5.74
CA LEU A 87 -22.06 4.27 7.17
C LEU A 87 -23.41 3.87 7.74
N GLU A 88 -23.46 2.66 8.29
CA GLU A 88 -24.59 2.14 9.01
C GLU A 88 -24.71 2.80 10.38
N ARG A 89 -25.92 3.26 10.74
CA ARG A 89 -26.18 3.97 11.99
C ARG A 89 -27.46 3.48 12.66
N LYS A 90 -27.36 3.06 13.93
CA LYS A 90 -28.54 2.56 14.68
C LYS A 90 -29.66 3.59 14.91
N VAL A 91 -29.34 4.89 14.94
CA VAL A 91 -30.26 5.95 15.42
C VAL A 91 -30.63 6.96 14.32
N ARG A 92 -29.85 7.03 13.24
CA ARG A 92 -30.07 7.97 12.13
C ARG A 92 -30.13 7.16 10.85
N ARG A 93 -30.65 7.75 9.78
CA ARG A 93 -30.59 7.13 8.44
C ARG A 93 -29.14 6.81 8.10
N ASP A 94 -28.90 5.77 7.32
CA ASP A 94 -27.54 5.43 6.86
C ASP A 94 -26.98 6.52 5.94
N ALA A 95 -25.70 6.43 5.63
CA ALA A 95 -25.02 7.40 4.79
C ALA A 95 -23.99 6.73 3.89
N SER A 96 -24.15 6.91 2.59
CA SER A 96 -23.18 6.47 1.60
C SER A 96 -22.33 7.62 1.08
N GLY A 97 -21.18 7.26 0.52
CA GLY A 97 -20.29 8.18 -0.13
C GLY A 97 -18.96 7.54 -0.51
N HIS A 98 -17.90 8.34 -0.56
CA HIS A 98 -16.61 7.91 -1.08
C HIS A 98 -15.46 8.28 -0.17
N ALA A 99 -14.45 7.42 -0.10
CA ALA A 99 -13.15 7.71 0.47
C ALA A 99 -12.09 7.70 -0.63
N TRP A 100 -11.18 8.67 -0.60
CA TRP A 100 -10.02 8.72 -1.49
C TRP A 100 -8.80 8.32 -0.69
N VAL A 101 -8.18 7.21 -1.08
CA VAL A 101 -6.97 6.68 -0.48
C VAL A 101 -5.82 6.87 -1.46
N THR A 102 -4.65 7.28 -0.98
CA THR A 102 -3.43 7.42 -1.77
C THR A 102 -2.31 6.57 -1.18
N GLY A 103 -1.51 5.95 -2.05
CA GLY A 103 -0.29 5.22 -1.73
C GLY A 103 0.83 5.62 -2.69
N THR A 104 2.08 5.45 -2.27
CA THR A 104 3.25 5.71 -3.13
C THR A 104 3.81 4.40 -3.63
N VAL A 105 4.09 4.26 -4.93
CA VAL A 105 4.78 3.09 -5.47
C VAL A 105 6.24 3.12 -5.01
N GLN A 106 6.71 2.03 -4.38
CA GLN A 106 8.11 1.85 -3.97
C GLN A 106 8.94 1.06 -4.97
N SER A 107 8.29 0.17 -5.71
CA SER A 107 8.95 -0.68 -6.70
C SER A 107 7.94 -1.14 -7.74
N TYR A 108 8.44 -1.45 -8.92
CA TYR A 108 7.69 -2.08 -9.98
C TYR A 108 8.61 -3.03 -10.74
N GLY A 109 8.03 -3.98 -11.45
CA GLY A 109 8.73 -4.85 -12.37
C GLY A 109 7.92 -5.08 -13.63
N LEU A 110 8.59 -5.55 -14.68
CA LEU A 110 7.97 -5.87 -15.98
C LEU A 110 8.00 -7.37 -16.29
N SER A 111 8.84 -8.13 -15.58
CA SER A 111 9.11 -9.55 -15.84
C SER A 111 9.12 -10.31 -14.51
N PRO A 112 8.60 -11.56 -14.46
CA PRO A 112 8.02 -12.34 -15.57
C PRO A 112 6.64 -11.83 -16.04
N GLN A 113 5.95 -11.09 -15.19
CA GLN A 113 4.74 -10.34 -15.50
C GLN A 113 4.89 -8.96 -14.85
N PRO A 114 4.27 -7.89 -15.37
CA PRO A 114 4.38 -6.61 -14.71
C PRO A 114 3.77 -6.66 -13.30
N TRP A 115 4.33 -5.90 -12.36
CA TRP A 115 3.80 -5.73 -11.00
C TRP A 115 4.14 -4.35 -10.45
N VAL A 116 3.36 -3.85 -9.50
CA VAL A 116 3.63 -2.58 -8.77
C VAL A 116 3.45 -2.80 -7.28
N CYS A 117 4.41 -2.38 -6.46
CA CYS A 117 4.35 -2.46 -5.00
C CYS A 117 4.19 -1.08 -4.37
N LEU A 118 3.27 -0.97 -3.42
CA LEU A 118 3.03 0.27 -2.67
C LEU A 118 3.90 0.36 -1.42
N ASP A 119 4.09 1.59 -0.96
CA ASP A 119 4.72 1.91 0.30
C ASP A 119 3.87 1.50 1.49
N ARG A 120 4.51 1.43 2.65
CA ARG A 120 3.86 1.01 3.89
C ARG A 120 2.95 2.08 4.51
N LYS A 121 2.75 3.21 3.85
CA LYS A 121 2.14 4.41 4.45
C LYS A 121 1.02 4.98 3.57
N PRO A 122 0.02 4.17 3.20
CA PRO A 122 -1.17 4.69 2.55
C PRO A 122 -1.86 5.69 3.48
N ARG A 123 -2.58 6.64 2.89
CA ARG A 123 -3.35 7.64 3.64
C ARG A 123 -4.71 7.90 2.98
N VAL A 124 -5.70 8.24 3.78
CA VAL A 124 -6.96 8.79 3.28
C VAL A 124 -6.75 10.29 3.09
N ASP A 125 -6.90 10.79 1.88
CA ASP A 125 -6.83 12.22 1.60
C ASP A 125 -8.15 12.92 1.89
N LYS A 126 -9.27 12.23 1.63
CA LYS A 126 -10.61 12.79 1.77
C LYS A 126 -11.63 11.69 2.03
N VAL A 127 -12.66 12.00 2.82
CA VAL A 127 -13.89 11.21 2.88
C VAL A 127 -15.08 12.15 2.69
N GLU A 128 -15.95 11.81 1.76
CA GLU A 128 -17.21 12.49 1.52
C GLU A 128 -18.33 11.52 1.80
N LEU A 129 -19.07 11.76 2.89
CA LEU A 129 -20.28 11.02 3.22
C LEU A 129 -21.45 12.00 3.24
N LYS A 130 -22.57 11.61 2.63
CA LYS A 130 -23.79 12.41 2.69
C LYS A 130 -24.32 12.40 4.13
N ASN A 131 -24.78 13.55 4.63
CA ASN A 131 -25.48 13.63 5.92
C ASN A 131 -24.66 13.14 7.15
N THR A 132 -23.35 13.41 7.18
CA THR A 132 -22.50 13.10 8.34
C THR A 132 -21.66 14.31 8.76
N ALA A 133 -21.55 14.54 10.07
CA ALA A 133 -20.51 15.39 10.64
C ALA A 133 -19.24 14.55 10.81
N ASN A 134 -18.16 14.96 10.13
CA ASN A 134 -16.75 14.52 10.20
C ASN A 134 -16.44 13.18 10.91
N LEU A 135 -15.80 12.27 10.17
CA LEU A 135 -15.18 11.07 10.72
C LEU A 135 -13.86 11.42 11.45
N GLY A 136 -13.47 10.63 12.45
CA GLY A 136 -12.23 10.84 13.20
C GLY A 136 -10.97 10.30 12.50
N GLU A 137 -9.80 10.84 12.82
CA GLU A 137 -8.51 10.50 12.19
C GLU A 137 -8.11 9.02 12.28
N ARG A 138 -8.45 8.34 13.38
CA ARG A 138 -8.15 6.90 13.54
C ARG A 138 -8.88 6.03 12.51
N ILE A 139 -10.06 6.46 12.08
CA ILE A 139 -10.86 5.75 11.07
C ILE A 139 -10.20 5.93 9.70
N TYR A 140 -9.72 7.13 9.40
CA TYR A 140 -8.97 7.42 8.17
C TYR A 140 -7.75 6.52 8.03
N ALA A 141 -6.97 6.35 9.10
CA ALA A 141 -5.82 5.45 9.08
C ALA A 141 -6.22 3.99 8.84
N ARG A 142 -7.37 3.55 9.36
CA ARG A 142 -7.86 2.17 9.18
C ARG A 142 -8.36 1.91 7.77
N ILE A 143 -9.14 2.84 7.19
CA ILE A 143 -9.56 2.77 5.79
C ILE A 143 -8.33 2.67 4.89
N ALA A 144 -7.35 3.58 5.06
CA ALA A 144 -6.14 3.56 4.25
C ALA A 144 -5.39 2.23 4.29
N ARG A 145 -5.19 1.68 5.49
CA ARG A 145 -4.50 0.39 5.68
C ARG A 145 -5.26 -0.80 5.12
N ARG A 146 -6.59 -0.75 5.05
CA ARG A 146 -7.40 -1.83 4.46
C ARG A 146 -7.39 -1.75 2.94
N THR A 147 -7.64 -0.56 2.38
CA THR A 147 -7.68 -0.35 0.93
C THR A 147 -6.32 -0.54 0.26
N MET A 148 -5.24 -0.08 0.87
CA MET A 148 -3.91 -0.14 0.27
C MET A 148 -2.94 -0.74 1.26
N ALA A 149 -3.10 -2.03 1.55
CA ALA A 149 -2.32 -2.65 2.61
C ALA A 149 -0.81 -2.40 2.43
N PRO A 150 -0.08 -2.04 3.52
CA PRO A 150 1.36 -1.88 3.49
C PRO A 150 2.04 -3.08 2.83
N ASP A 151 3.04 -2.85 1.98
CA ASP A 151 3.80 -3.91 1.30
C ASP A 151 3.03 -4.74 0.27
N ARG A 152 1.82 -4.32 -0.14
CA ARG A 152 1.13 -5.02 -1.23
C ARG A 152 1.74 -4.71 -2.58
N CYS A 153 1.92 -5.79 -3.32
CA CYS A 153 2.27 -5.78 -4.73
C CYS A 153 1.07 -6.26 -5.53
N PHE A 154 0.62 -5.45 -6.47
CA PHE A 154 -0.45 -5.81 -7.38
C PHE A 154 0.17 -6.42 -8.63
N PRO A 155 -0.26 -7.63 -9.05
CA PRO A 155 0.08 -8.10 -10.37
C PRO A 155 -0.57 -7.15 -11.38
N VAL A 156 0.24 -6.67 -12.32
CA VAL A 156 -0.23 -5.94 -13.49
C VAL A 156 0.09 -6.84 -14.69
N GLY A 157 -0.79 -7.78 -15.03
CA GLY A 157 -0.59 -8.57 -16.26
C GLY A 157 -1.40 -9.85 -16.43
N VAL A 158 -2.26 -10.20 -15.47
CA VAL A 158 -3.10 -11.41 -15.59
C VAL A 158 -4.50 -10.96 -15.97
N ALA A 159 -4.89 -11.21 -17.22
CA ALA A 159 -6.31 -11.16 -17.57
C ALA A 159 -7.07 -12.04 -16.57
N PRO A 160 -8.25 -11.64 -16.10
CA PRO A 160 -9.05 -12.52 -15.26
C PRO A 160 -9.27 -13.82 -16.04
N SER A 161 -8.79 -14.93 -15.49
CA SER A 161 -9.13 -16.25 -16.03
C SER A 161 -10.66 -16.37 -15.98
N PRO A 162 -11.32 -16.68 -17.12
CA PRO A 162 -12.77 -16.81 -17.18
C PRO A 162 -13.31 -17.93 -16.28
#